data_AF-A0A1I1ZQB5-F1
#
_entry.id   AF-A0A1I1ZQB5-F1
#
_cell.length_a   1.000
_cell.length_b   1.000
_cell.length_c   1.000
_cell.angle_alpha   90.00
_cell.angle_beta   90.00
_cell.angle_gamma   90.00
#
_symmetry.space_group_name_H-M   'P 1'
#
loop_
_entity.id
_entity.type
_entity.pdbx_description
1 polymer ?
#
loop_
_entity_poly.entity_id
_entity_poly.type
_entity_poly.pdbx_seq_one_letter_code
_entity_poly.pdbx_strand_id
1 'polypeptide(L)'
;MINIMDEEKIIESLGIPIIDHNRQYWFVRTDGGRLYEEFRNDNYIAIGFNEYINPKLFEELESKDEFSLKEEIKEKYETKMPGASLTALKRFMLDMHKGDVVFIPSVNSESITFGIIESEMYIYTITPEDEDEDRCDYVKRRNVRWIKTINKKSLDINFYKIFQSHHTIVDANKYDFIIDRTLESFYIKNNIAHLKININTDEPINGKSFYNLQKFIFDNGIIKEDSIDQKINVQSKGFVELITQNWQYLILITVLIHTIVGGKIKVPLFEIDNPGIIKYILDYLKIKHERDKDLYNVLDEKFGDDLRGLNVDVEVNNKFIKEIIKVNNSLSENDNSLSNLDNLEES
;
A
#
# COMPACT_ATOMS: atom_id res chain seq x y z
N MET A 1 3.06 -2.48 -31.20
CA MET A 1 4.12 -2.32 -30.19
C MET A 1 3.90 -0.97 -29.55
N ILE A 2 3.23 -0.97 -28.41
CA ILE A 2 3.11 0.21 -27.57
C ILE A 2 4.43 0.33 -26.80
N ASN A 3 4.95 1.55 -26.70
CA ASN A 3 6.26 1.82 -26.12
C ASN A 3 6.17 1.67 -24.59
N ILE A 4 7.24 1.26 -23.90
CA ILE A 4 7.26 1.15 -22.42
C ILE A 4 6.80 2.47 -21.75
N MET A 5 7.09 3.59 -22.41
CA MET A 5 6.68 4.95 -22.05
C MET A 5 5.16 5.19 -22.05
N ASP A 6 4.36 4.30 -22.61
CA ASP A 6 2.89 4.37 -22.63
C ASP A 6 2.28 3.50 -21.51
N GLU A 7 2.95 2.44 -21.05
CA GLU A 7 2.47 1.58 -19.96
C GLU A 7 2.52 2.30 -18.60
N GLU A 8 3.64 2.96 -18.29
CA GLU A 8 3.78 3.75 -17.05
C GLU A 8 2.72 4.86 -16.98
N LYS A 9 2.45 5.54 -18.11
CA LYS A 9 1.39 6.56 -18.19
C LYS A 9 0.01 6.00 -17.92
N ILE A 10 -0.29 4.78 -18.39
CA ILE A 10 -1.56 4.11 -18.10
C ILE A 10 -1.66 3.81 -16.61
N ILE A 11 -0.63 3.20 -16.01
CA ILE A 11 -0.56 2.89 -14.58
C ILE A 11 -0.77 4.16 -13.72
N GLU A 12 -0.06 5.24 -14.06
CA GLU A 12 -0.18 6.54 -13.38
C GLU A 12 -1.58 7.16 -13.55
N SER A 13 -2.15 7.07 -14.75
CA SER A 13 -3.51 7.58 -15.04
C SER A 13 -4.56 6.87 -14.20
N LEU A 14 -4.43 5.54 -14.05
CA LEU A 14 -5.29 4.72 -13.19
C LEU A 14 -5.02 4.94 -11.70
N GLY A 15 -3.95 5.65 -11.35
CA GLY A 15 -3.59 5.90 -9.95
C GLY A 15 -3.18 4.64 -9.20
N ILE A 16 -2.63 3.64 -9.91
CA ILE A 16 -2.02 2.48 -9.28
C ILE A 16 -0.67 2.93 -8.72
N PRO A 17 -0.42 2.80 -7.41
CA PRO A 17 0.84 3.19 -6.80
C PRO A 17 2.02 2.39 -7.35
N ILE A 18 3.06 3.08 -7.79
CA ILE A 18 4.38 2.51 -8.07
C ILE A 18 5.25 2.75 -6.84
N ILE A 19 5.65 1.67 -6.17
CA ILE A 19 6.49 1.71 -4.98
C ILE A 19 7.96 1.70 -5.42
N ASP A 20 8.70 2.71 -4.98
CA ASP A 20 10.12 2.80 -5.22
C ASP A 20 10.86 1.60 -4.61
N HIS A 21 11.69 0.95 -5.43
CA HIS A 21 12.58 -0.13 -5.03
C HIS A 21 13.56 0.24 -3.92
N ASN A 22 13.92 1.51 -3.80
CA ASN A 22 14.85 1.99 -2.77
C ASN A 22 14.17 2.42 -1.47
N ARG A 23 12.82 2.43 -1.42
CA ARG A 23 12.07 2.80 -0.21
C ARG A 23 12.48 1.93 0.96
N GLN A 24 12.85 2.56 2.08
CA GLN A 24 13.13 1.87 3.32
C GLN A 24 11.92 1.93 4.27
N TYR A 25 11.92 1.03 5.25
CA TYR A 25 10.82 0.84 6.19
C TYR A 25 11.35 0.88 7.63
N TRP A 26 10.74 1.73 8.45
CA TRP A 26 11.24 2.04 9.79
C TRP A 26 10.13 1.88 10.83
N PHE A 27 10.40 1.12 11.88
CA PHE A 27 9.59 1.14 13.09
C PHE A 27 10.21 2.12 14.08
N VAL A 28 9.45 3.14 14.49
CA VAL A 28 9.90 4.13 15.48
C VAL A 28 9.04 4.00 16.73
N ARG A 29 9.68 3.72 17.86
CA ARG A 29 9.01 3.65 19.16
C ARG A 29 8.68 5.05 19.67
N THR A 30 7.52 5.14 20.30
CA THR A 30 6.91 6.37 20.85
C THR A 30 7.09 6.46 22.37
N ASP A 31 8.23 5.97 22.88
CA ASP A 31 8.55 6.00 24.32
C ASP A 31 7.43 5.42 25.21
N GLY A 32 7.20 4.11 25.08
CA GLY A 32 6.09 3.43 25.76
C GLY A 32 4.69 3.79 25.26
N GLY A 33 4.58 4.62 24.21
CA GLY A 33 3.32 5.15 23.70
C GLY A 33 3.04 6.59 24.10
N ARG A 34 3.87 7.19 24.98
CA ARG A 34 3.73 8.57 25.45
C ARG A 34 3.68 9.58 24.30
N LEU A 35 4.56 9.41 23.31
CA LEU A 35 4.71 10.34 22.19
C LEU A 35 3.79 10.03 21.00
N TYR A 36 2.94 9.01 21.09
CA TYR A 36 2.17 8.52 19.95
C TYR A 36 1.17 9.55 19.41
N GLU A 37 0.36 10.14 20.30
CA GLU A 37 -0.65 11.12 19.88
C GLU A 37 -0.01 12.41 19.38
N GLU A 38 1.06 12.87 20.03
CA GLU A 38 1.78 14.08 19.61
C GLU A 38 2.39 13.90 18.21
N PHE A 39 3.16 12.84 17.99
CA PHE A 39 3.73 12.52 16.67
C PHE A 39 2.66 12.43 15.59
N ARG A 40 1.52 11.81 15.92
CA ARG A 40 0.40 11.63 15.00
C ARG A 40 -0.29 12.94 14.65
N ASN A 41 -0.63 13.75 15.66
CA ASN A 41 -1.41 14.97 15.47
C ASN A 41 -0.56 16.10 14.85
N ASP A 42 0.72 16.15 15.19
CA ASP A 42 1.64 17.19 14.75
C ASP A 42 2.47 16.78 13.52
N ASN A 43 2.20 15.60 12.95
CA ASN A 43 2.80 15.12 11.70
C ASN A 43 4.33 15.07 11.71
N TYR A 44 4.92 14.54 12.78
CA TYR A 44 6.36 14.35 12.85
C TYR A 44 6.75 13.09 13.65
N ILE A 45 8.01 12.68 13.49
CA ILE A 45 8.69 11.74 14.38
C ILE A 45 9.95 12.39 14.92
N ALA A 46 10.34 11.99 16.12
CA ALA A 46 11.55 12.49 16.75
C ALA A 46 12.31 11.37 17.47
N ILE A 47 13.60 11.63 17.71
CA ILE A 47 14.44 10.81 18.57
C ILE A 47 15.14 11.71 19.58
N GLY A 48 15.27 11.23 20.82
CA GLY A 48 15.99 11.92 21.87
C GLY A 48 17.49 12.00 21.63
N PHE A 49 18.26 11.96 22.71
CA PHE A 49 19.70 12.17 22.70
C PHE A 49 20.09 13.55 22.12
N ASN A 50 19.50 14.60 22.69
CA ASN A 50 19.46 15.95 22.12
C ASN A 50 20.84 16.58 21.85
N GLU A 51 21.88 16.10 22.49
CA GLU A 51 23.23 16.65 22.38
C GLU A 51 23.99 16.15 21.14
N TYR A 52 23.51 15.07 20.51
CA TYR A 52 24.01 14.65 19.20
C TYR A 52 23.10 15.21 18.11
N ILE A 53 23.49 16.38 17.56
CA ILE A 53 22.75 17.06 16.48
C ILE A 53 23.47 17.04 15.14
N ASN A 54 24.78 16.81 15.12
CA ASN A 54 25.59 16.88 13.91
C ASN A 54 25.76 15.49 13.27
N PRO A 55 25.17 15.21 12.08
CA PRO A 55 25.30 13.92 11.42
C PRO A 55 26.73 13.53 11.07
N LYS A 56 27.60 14.52 10.80
CA LYS A 56 29.02 14.28 10.48
C LYS A 56 29.78 13.54 11.58
N LEU A 57 29.31 13.65 12.83
CA LEU A 57 29.86 12.88 13.93
C LEU A 57 29.82 11.38 13.64
N PHE A 58 28.86 10.92 12.83
CA PHE A 58 28.64 9.50 12.56
C PHE A 58 29.19 9.01 11.22
N GLU A 59 29.32 9.90 10.23
CA GLU A 59 29.84 9.58 8.89
C GLU A 59 31.32 9.20 8.91
N GLU A 60 32.09 9.81 9.82
CA GLU A 60 33.54 9.64 9.92
C GLU A 60 33.96 8.73 11.11
N LEU A 61 33.03 7.97 11.69
CA LEU A 61 33.30 7.14 12.87
C LEU A 61 34.25 5.97 12.56
N GLU A 62 35.47 6.05 13.06
CA GLU A 62 36.36 4.90 13.17
C GLU A 62 35.95 3.97 14.33
N SER A 63 36.41 2.72 14.30
CA SER A 63 36.03 1.69 15.27
C SER A 63 36.42 2.02 16.72
N LYS A 64 37.53 2.73 16.92
CA LYS A 64 37.99 3.17 18.24
C LYS A 64 37.12 4.31 18.79
N ASP A 65 36.71 5.22 17.93
CA ASP A 65 35.86 6.36 18.29
C ASP A 65 34.43 5.91 18.60
N GLU A 66 33.96 4.85 17.94
CA GLU A 66 32.66 4.23 18.24
C GLU A 66 32.59 3.67 19.67
N PHE A 67 33.68 3.11 20.22
CA PHE A 67 33.71 2.64 21.60
C PHE A 67 33.59 3.80 22.59
N SER A 68 34.39 4.85 22.39
CA SER A 68 34.36 6.05 23.24
C SER A 68 33.00 6.72 23.23
N LEU A 69 32.37 6.85 22.06
CA LEU A 69 31.03 7.42 21.93
C LEU A 69 29.96 6.59 22.63
N LYS A 70 30.07 5.25 22.63
CA LYS A 70 29.17 4.38 23.39
C LYS A 70 29.29 4.59 24.89
N GLU A 71 30.50 4.71 25.42
CA GLU A 71 30.68 4.99 26.86
C GLU A 71 30.15 6.40 27.21
N GLU A 72 30.35 7.40 26.37
CA GLU A 72 29.78 8.74 26.56
C GLU A 72 28.23 8.70 26.62
N ILE A 73 27.59 8.04 25.65
CA ILE A 73 26.13 7.87 25.63
C ILE A 73 25.64 7.13 26.89
N LYS A 74 26.37 6.11 27.33
CA LYS A 74 26.04 5.31 28.51
C LYS A 74 26.11 6.15 29.79
N GLU A 75 27.16 6.93 29.98
CA GLU A 75 27.33 7.79 31.15
C GLU A 75 26.25 8.88 31.18
N LYS A 76 25.97 9.48 30.02
CA LYS A 76 25.08 10.64 29.93
C LYS A 76 23.59 10.32 30.06
N TYR A 77 23.14 9.22 29.47
CA TYR A 77 21.73 8.82 29.47
C TYR A 77 21.45 7.62 30.37
N GLU A 78 22.44 7.18 31.15
CA GLU A 78 22.36 6.02 32.05
C GLU A 78 21.83 4.75 31.36
N THR A 79 22.03 4.65 30.03
CA THR A 79 21.45 3.58 29.22
C THR A 79 22.23 2.28 29.37
N LYS A 80 21.50 1.18 29.57
CA LYS A 80 22.10 -0.17 29.60
C LYS A 80 22.46 -0.69 28.19
N MET A 81 22.03 0.01 27.13
CA MET A 81 22.23 -0.39 25.74
C MET A 81 22.77 0.79 24.90
N PRO A 82 23.99 1.28 25.17
CA PRO A 82 24.57 2.39 24.41
C PRO A 82 24.75 2.07 22.93
N GLY A 83 25.08 0.81 22.59
CA GLY A 83 25.17 0.38 21.19
C GLY A 83 23.84 0.50 20.44
N ALA A 84 22.72 0.13 21.08
CA ALA A 84 21.39 0.30 20.51
C ALA A 84 21.03 1.77 20.29
N SER A 85 21.43 2.62 21.24
CA SER A 85 21.22 4.06 21.21
C SER A 85 21.99 4.70 20.05
N LEU A 86 23.27 4.31 19.89
CA LEU A 86 24.10 4.74 18.77
C LEU A 86 23.53 4.28 17.42
N THR A 87 23.08 3.02 17.29
CA THR A 87 22.43 2.54 16.06
C THR A 87 21.17 3.34 15.74
N ALA A 88 20.36 3.70 16.76
CA ALA A 88 19.16 4.50 16.55
C ALA A 88 19.50 5.92 16.06
N LEU A 89 20.55 6.54 16.62
CA LEU A 89 21.07 7.83 16.16
C LEU A 89 21.54 7.76 14.70
N LYS A 90 22.38 6.78 14.36
CA LYS A 90 22.86 6.56 12.98
C LYS A 90 21.68 6.41 12.00
N ARG A 91 20.69 5.57 12.34
CA ARG A 91 19.50 5.38 11.52
C ARG A 91 18.72 6.66 11.30
N PHE A 92 18.39 7.38 12.36
CA PHE A 92 17.58 8.59 12.25
C PHE A 92 18.28 9.69 11.47
N MET A 93 19.59 9.84 11.66
CA MET A 93 20.36 10.97 11.15
C MET A 93 20.96 10.72 9.76
N LEU A 94 21.25 9.46 9.40
CA LEU A 94 21.92 9.09 8.15
C LEU A 94 21.09 8.19 7.24
N ASP A 95 20.37 7.21 7.79
CA ASP A 95 19.76 6.14 6.97
C ASP A 95 18.32 6.47 6.52
N MET A 96 17.57 7.19 7.35
CA MET A 96 16.17 7.57 7.06
C MET A 96 16.13 8.74 6.07
N HIS A 97 15.31 8.64 5.04
CA HIS A 97 15.19 9.66 3.99
C HIS A 97 13.74 9.99 3.66
N LYS A 98 13.53 11.10 2.95
CA LYS A 98 12.22 11.43 2.38
C LYS A 98 11.74 10.31 1.45
N GLY A 99 10.48 9.90 1.60
CA GLY A 99 9.86 8.83 0.80
C GLY A 99 9.86 7.46 1.47
N ASP A 100 10.62 7.29 2.56
CA ASP A 100 10.58 6.09 3.39
C ASP A 100 9.25 5.97 4.14
N VAL A 101 8.87 4.73 4.43
CA VAL A 101 7.73 4.43 5.29
C VAL A 101 8.19 4.35 6.73
N VAL A 102 7.51 5.06 7.61
CA VAL A 102 7.65 4.93 9.05
C VAL A 102 6.35 4.46 9.67
N PHE A 103 6.43 3.66 10.72
CA PHE A 103 5.27 3.34 11.53
C PHE A 103 5.59 3.40 13.02
N ILE A 104 4.59 3.88 13.76
CA ILE A 104 4.67 4.15 15.19
C ILE A 104 3.59 3.37 15.95
N PRO A 105 3.91 2.82 17.14
CA PRO A 105 2.93 2.13 17.97
C PRO A 105 2.26 3.09 18.96
N SER A 106 1.00 2.85 19.29
CA SER A 106 0.37 3.41 20.49
C SER A 106 0.84 2.68 21.75
N VAL A 107 0.32 3.08 22.91
CA VAL A 107 0.47 2.33 24.16
C VAL A 107 0.13 0.85 23.93
N ASN A 108 0.94 -0.06 24.48
CA ASN A 108 0.85 -1.51 24.30
C ASN A 108 0.92 -2.00 22.83
N SER A 109 1.29 -1.12 21.91
CA SER A 109 1.20 -1.37 20.46
C SER A 109 -0.21 -1.80 20.04
N GLU A 110 -1.27 -1.27 20.67
CA GLU A 110 -2.65 -1.63 20.32
C GLU A 110 -3.02 -1.15 18.91
N SER A 111 -2.64 0.09 18.60
CA SER A 111 -2.79 0.69 17.28
C SER A 111 -1.41 0.98 16.69
N ILE A 112 -1.27 0.73 15.39
CA ILE A 112 -0.05 1.02 14.62
C ILE A 112 -0.43 2.02 13.53
N THR A 113 0.26 3.16 13.50
CA THR A 113 0.05 4.20 12.50
C THR A 113 1.23 4.26 11.56
N PHE A 114 0.97 4.16 10.26
CA PHE A 114 1.93 4.22 9.17
C PHE A 114 1.89 5.58 8.48
N GLY A 115 3.04 6.07 8.06
CA GLY A 115 3.19 7.33 7.33
C GLY A 115 4.41 7.34 6.42
N ILE A 116 4.50 8.37 5.58
CA ILE A 116 5.64 8.63 4.69
C ILE A 116 6.43 9.81 5.25
N ILE A 117 7.75 9.67 5.32
CA ILE A 117 8.65 10.76 5.68
C ILE A 117 8.64 11.81 4.56
N GLU A 118 8.35 13.07 4.90
CA GLU A 118 8.22 14.17 3.94
C GLU A 118 9.38 15.18 3.97
N SER A 119 10.23 15.10 5.01
CA SER A 119 11.37 16.00 5.17
C SER A 119 12.67 15.26 5.49
N GLU A 120 13.78 15.94 5.19
CA GLU A 120 15.04 15.62 5.84
C GLU A 120 14.99 15.91 7.35
N MET A 121 15.99 15.41 8.08
CA MET A 121 16.13 15.71 9.50
C MET A 121 16.39 17.20 9.68
N TYR A 122 15.64 17.80 10.60
CA TYR A 122 15.85 19.18 11.03
C TYR A 122 15.92 19.26 12.56
N ILE A 123 16.49 20.36 13.04
CA ILE A 123 16.57 20.66 14.47
C ILE A 123 15.43 21.62 14.81
N TYR A 124 14.47 21.12 15.59
CA TYR A 124 13.38 21.91 16.15
C TYR A 124 13.87 22.66 17.39
N THR A 125 13.44 23.91 17.53
CA THR A 125 13.72 24.75 18.70
C THR A 125 12.56 24.61 19.67
N ILE A 126 12.81 24.01 20.85
CA ILE A 126 11.82 23.90 21.92
C ILE A 126 11.40 25.30 22.37
N THR A 127 10.09 25.53 22.40
CA THR A 127 9.50 26.78 22.85
C THR A 127 9.17 26.70 24.35
N PRO A 128 9.04 27.83 25.06
CA PRO A 128 8.55 27.82 26.44
C PRO A 128 7.18 27.15 26.59
N GLU A 129 6.32 27.28 25.58
CA GLU A 129 5.00 26.64 25.54
C GLU A 129 5.10 25.11 25.49
N ASP A 130 6.09 24.57 24.75
CA ASP A 130 6.34 23.13 24.71
C ASP A 130 6.76 22.58 26.09
N GLU A 131 7.53 23.34 26.85
CA GLU A 131 7.94 22.97 28.22
C GLU A 131 6.78 23.04 29.20
N ASP A 132 5.96 24.10 29.13
CA ASP A 132 4.78 24.29 29.99
C ASP A 132 3.71 23.19 29.76
N GLU A 133 3.61 22.67 28.54
CA GLU A 133 2.66 21.61 28.15
C GLU A 133 3.23 20.17 28.27
N ASP A 134 4.45 19.99 28.76
CA ASP A 134 5.15 18.68 28.85
C ASP A 134 5.19 17.93 27.50
N ARG A 135 5.41 18.69 26.41
CA ARG A 135 5.52 18.15 25.04
C ARG A 135 6.84 17.44 24.81
N CYS A 136 6.97 16.81 23.65
CA CYS A 136 8.20 16.15 23.24
C CYS A 136 9.39 17.12 23.21
N ASP A 137 10.32 16.91 24.13
CA ASP A 137 11.58 17.63 24.27
C ASP A 137 12.64 17.22 23.22
N TYR A 138 12.30 16.33 22.28
CA TYR A 138 13.25 15.83 21.28
C TYR A 138 13.43 16.83 20.13
N VAL A 139 14.67 17.31 19.98
CA VAL A 139 14.98 18.38 19.01
C VAL A 139 15.19 17.87 17.59
N LYS A 140 15.59 16.61 17.41
CA LYS A 140 15.79 16.03 16.07
C LYS A 140 14.46 15.51 15.54
N ARG A 141 13.91 16.17 14.52
CA ARG A 141 12.58 15.86 13.98
C ARG A 141 12.62 15.59 12.48
N ARG A 142 11.66 14.79 12.00
CA ARG A 142 11.32 14.59 10.59
C ARG A 142 9.81 14.68 10.43
N ASN A 143 9.35 15.42 9.44
CA ASN A 143 7.92 15.51 9.14
C ASN A 143 7.43 14.22 8.49
N VAL A 144 6.22 13.81 8.84
CA VAL A 144 5.60 12.57 8.39
C VAL A 144 4.16 12.83 8.02
N ARG A 145 3.77 12.41 6.83
CA ARG A 145 2.35 12.34 6.45
C ARG A 145 1.81 10.97 6.79
N TRP A 146 0.92 10.92 7.78
CA TRP A 146 0.25 9.69 8.18
C TRP A 146 -0.77 9.23 7.13
N ILE A 147 -0.78 7.94 6.82
CA ILE A 147 -1.61 7.34 5.78
C ILE A 147 -2.69 6.43 6.37
N LYS A 148 -2.30 5.54 7.29
CA LYS A 148 -3.19 4.46 7.74
C LYS A 148 -2.91 4.11 9.19
N THR A 149 -3.97 3.95 9.97
CA THR A 149 -3.91 3.41 11.34
C THR A 149 -4.66 2.08 11.37
N ILE A 150 -4.04 1.05 11.93
CA ILE A 150 -4.65 -0.27 12.05
C ILE A 150 -4.43 -0.83 13.45
N ASN A 151 -5.34 -1.70 13.88
CA ASN A 151 -5.15 -2.44 15.13
C ASN A 151 -4.08 -3.52 14.92
N LYS A 152 -3.20 -3.71 15.90
CA LYS A 152 -2.17 -4.76 15.85
C LYS A 152 -2.75 -6.16 15.62
N LYS A 153 -3.94 -6.45 16.12
CA LYS A 153 -4.66 -7.72 15.90
C LYS A 153 -4.95 -8.01 14.42
N SER A 154 -5.03 -6.97 13.58
CA SER A 154 -5.26 -7.10 12.13
C SER A 154 -3.99 -7.32 11.31
N LEU A 155 -2.81 -7.14 11.91
CA LEU A 155 -1.52 -7.34 11.25
C LEU A 155 -1.17 -8.82 11.15
N ASP A 156 -0.41 -9.14 10.11
CA ASP A 156 0.18 -10.48 9.92
C ASP A 156 1.00 -10.87 11.16
N ILE A 157 0.83 -12.10 11.65
CA ILE A 157 1.52 -12.59 12.85
C ILE A 157 3.05 -12.56 12.70
N ASN A 158 3.57 -12.67 11.47
CA ASN A 158 5.00 -12.57 11.20
C ASN A 158 5.55 -11.17 11.50
N PHE A 159 4.68 -10.16 11.44
CA PHE A 159 5.01 -8.78 11.77
C PHE A 159 5.18 -8.58 13.28
N TYR A 160 4.59 -9.43 14.13
CA TYR A 160 4.55 -9.20 15.59
C TYR A 160 5.92 -9.20 16.25
N LYS A 161 6.89 -9.89 15.64
CA LYS A 161 8.28 -9.94 16.13
C LYS A 161 8.92 -8.56 16.19
N ILE A 162 8.52 -7.62 15.33
CA ILE A 162 9.10 -6.27 15.34
C ILE A 162 8.75 -5.50 16.62
N PHE A 163 7.55 -5.70 17.16
CA PHE A 163 7.09 -5.02 18.36
C PHE A 163 7.78 -5.52 19.64
N GLN A 164 8.48 -6.65 19.58
CA GLN A 164 9.25 -7.19 20.70
C GLN A 164 10.66 -6.59 20.79
N SER A 165 11.14 -5.95 19.72
CA SER A 165 12.47 -5.31 19.70
C SER A 165 12.55 -4.14 20.68
N HIS A 166 13.44 -4.18 21.66
CA HIS A 166 13.62 -3.08 22.62
C HIS A 166 14.37 -1.85 22.05
N HIS A 167 14.71 -1.85 20.76
CA HIS A 167 15.38 -0.72 20.11
C HIS A 167 14.39 0.40 19.76
N THR A 168 14.81 1.67 19.92
CA THR A 168 14.01 2.86 19.60
C THR A 168 13.63 2.94 18.13
N ILE A 169 14.57 2.61 17.23
CA ILE A 169 14.35 2.55 15.79
C ILE A 169 14.77 1.18 15.29
N VAL A 170 13.88 0.51 14.55
CA VAL A 170 14.11 -0.82 14.00
C VAL A 170 13.96 -0.77 12.48
N ASP A 171 14.95 -1.31 11.78
CA ASP A 171 14.85 -1.63 10.35
C ASP A 171 13.74 -2.67 10.14
N ALA A 172 12.76 -2.32 9.30
CA ALA A 172 11.61 -3.13 8.96
C ALA A 172 11.63 -3.59 7.50
N ASN A 173 12.74 -3.46 6.78
CA ASN A 173 12.84 -3.76 5.35
C ASN A 173 12.52 -5.21 5.03
N LYS A 174 12.86 -6.15 5.92
CA LYS A 174 12.47 -7.57 5.80
C LYS A 174 10.95 -7.82 5.84
N TYR A 175 10.16 -6.81 6.18
CA TYR A 175 8.70 -6.86 6.25
C TYR A 175 8.04 -5.96 5.20
N ASP A 176 8.79 -5.46 4.23
CA ASP A 176 8.32 -4.59 3.16
C ASP A 176 7.04 -5.11 2.49
N PHE A 177 7.00 -6.40 2.12
CA PHE A 177 5.86 -7.04 1.50
C PHE A 177 4.59 -7.05 2.39
N ILE A 178 4.76 -7.11 3.72
CA ILE A 178 3.63 -7.03 4.65
C ILE A 178 3.15 -5.59 4.74
N ILE A 179 4.08 -4.65 4.82
CA ILE A 179 3.78 -3.22 4.96
C ILE A 179 3.11 -2.69 3.70
N ASP A 180 3.69 -2.94 2.53
CA ASP A 180 3.16 -2.51 1.23
C ASP A 180 1.73 -3.04 1.02
N ARG A 181 1.49 -4.33 1.23
CA ARG A 181 0.16 -4.96 1.16
C ARG A 181 -0.82 -4.46 2.22
N THR A 182 -0.33 -3.91 3.32
CA THR A 182 -1.17 -3.30 4.37
C THR A 182 -1.63 -1.91 3.94
N LEU A 183 -0.73 -1.16 3.30
CA LEU A 183 -0.98 0.19 2.83
C LEU A 183 -1.82 0.21 1.56
N GLU A 184 -1.52 -0.66 0.60
CA GLU A 184 -2.12 -0.68 -0.73
C GLU A 184 -2.62 -2.09 -1.09
N SER A 185 -3.87 -2.21 -1.55
CA SER A 185 -4.39 -3.48 -2.05
C SER A 185 -4.02 -3.76 -3.50
N PHE A 186 -3.62 -2.75 -4.27
CA PHE A 186 -3.06 -2.95 -5.61
C PHE A 186 -1.89 -1.99 -5.80
N TYR A 187 -0.68 -2.51 -6.00
CA TYR A 187 0.52 -1.73 -6.24
C TYR A 187 1.49 -2.45 -7.19
N ILE A 188 2.46 -1.71 -7.71
CA ILE A 188 3.57 -2.25 -8.51
C ILE A 188 4.88 -1.94 -7.80
N LYS A 189 5.74 -2.94 -7.64
CA LYS A 189 7.07 -2.81 -7.05
C LYS A 189 8.05 -3.67 -7.86
N ASN A 190 9.20 -3.12 -8.25
CA ASN A 190 10.19 -3.83 -9.06
C ASN A 190 9.62 -4.45 -10.35
N ASN A 191 8.69 -3.75 -11.01
CA ASN A 191 7.97 -4.25 -12.19
C ASN A 191 7.13 -5.52 -11.95
N ILE A 192 6.79 -5.80 -10.68
CA ILE A 192 5.90 -6.88 -10.27
C ILE A 192 4.66 -6.24 -9.68
N ALA A 193 3.50 -6.65 -10.18
CA ALA A 193 2.20 -6.18 -9.73
C ALA A 193 1.67 -7.11 -8.64
N HIS A 194 1.12 -6.51 -7.59
CA HIS A 194 0.56 -7.18 -6.44
C HIS A 194 -0.90 -6.79 -6.28
N LEU A 195 -1.79 -7.76 -6.16
CA LEU A 195 -3.22 -7.53 -5.91
C LEU A 195 -3.66 -8.33 -4.68
N LYS A 196 -4.07 -7.63 -3.63
CA LYS A 196 -4.69 -8.17 -2.44
C LYS A 196 -6.20 -8.14 -2.58
N ILE A 197 -6.79 -9.33 -2.54
CA ILE A 197 -8.22 -9.58 -2.52
C ILE A 197 -8.60 -9.94 -1.08
N ASN A 198 -9.38 -9.08 -0.43
CA ASN A 198 -9.89 -9.30 0.91
C ASN A 198 -11.05 -10.31 0.89
N ILE A 199 -11.10 -11.17 1.89
CA ILE A 199 -12.22 -12.09 2.17
C ILE A 199 -12.75 -11.70 3.55
N ASN A 200 -13.89 -11.01 3.57
CA ASN A 200 -14.38 -10.30 4.75
C ASN A 200 -15.54 -11.00 5.46
N THR A 201 -15.84 -12.25 5.12
CA THR A 201 -16.83 -13.05 5.84
C THR A 201 -16.38 -13.38 7.27
N ASP A 202 -17.30 -13.27 8.22
CA ASP A 202 -17.11 -13.65 9.63
C ASP A 202 -17.48 -15.13 9.87
N GLU A 203 -18.10 -15.78 8.89
CA GLU A 203 -18.49 -17.20 8.94
C GLU A 203 -17.36 -18.12 8.44
N PRO A 204 -17.35 -19.41 8.83
CA PRO A 204 -16.41 -20.39 8.28
C PRO A 204 -16.46 -20.42 6.75
N ILE A 205 -15.30 -20.32 6.12
CA ILE A 205 -15.20 -20.29 4.65
C ILE A 205 -15.52 -21.65 4.07
N ASN A 206 -16.59 -21.71 3.29
CA ASN A 206 -16.97 -22.91 2.55
C ASN A 206 -15.90 -23.23 1.49
N GLY A 207 -15.37 -24.46 1.50
CA GLY A 207 -14.33 -24.89 0.57
C GLY A 207 -14.74 -24.81 -0.90
N LYS A 208 -16.02 -25.02 -1.23
CA LYS A 208 -16.55 -24.86 -2.60
C LYS A 208 -16.53 -23.41 -3.02
N SER A 209 -16.99 -22.49 -2.16
CA SER A 209 -16.99 -21.06 -2.48
C SER A 209 -15.56 -20.53 -2.64
N PHE A 210 -14.63 -20.95 -1.79
CA PHE A 210 -13.22 -20.59 -1.95
C PHE A 210 -12.61 -21.19 -3.23
N TYR A 211 -12.91 -22.45 -3.55
CA TYR A 211 -12.51 -23.06 -4.82
C TYR A 211 -13.08 -22.32 -6.04
N ASN A 212 -14.31 -21.84 -5.95
CA ASN A 212 -14.95 -21.05 -7.00
C ASN A 212 -14.30 -19.67 -7.13
N LEU A 213 -13.83 -19.05 -6.05
CA LEU A 213 -12.96 -17.87 -6.13
C LEU A 213 -11.63 -18.19 -6.86
N GLN A 214 -11.00 -19.33 -6.57
CA GLN A 214 -9.79 -19.75 -7.29
C GLN A 214 -10.06 -19.97 -8.78
N LYS A 215 -11.18 -20.59 -9.14
CA LYS A 215 -11.62 -20.73 -10.53
C LYS A 215 -11.90 -19.39 -11.18
N PHE A 216 -12.57 -18.49 -10.48
CA PHE A 216 -12.82 -17.14 -10.99
C PHE A 216 -11.52 -16.39 -11.30
N ILE A 217 -10.47 -16.59 -10.50
CA ILE A 217 -9.15 -16.02 -10.76
C ILE A 217 -8.52 -16.77 -11.96
N PHE A 218 -8.19 -18.05 -11.81
CA PHE A 218 -7.28 -18.74 -12.73
C PHE A 218 -7.93 -19.47 -13.92
N ASP A 219 -9.22 -19.80 -13.83
CA ASP A 219 -9.93 -20.66 -14.78
C ASP A 219 -11.36 -20.17 -15.02
N ASN A 220 -11.47 -18.87 -15.27
CA ASN A 220 -12.75 -18.22 -15.57
C ASN A 220 -13.20 -18.42 -17.03
N GLY A 221 -12.33 -19.01 -17.86
CA GLY A 221 -12.57 -19.26 -19.28
C GLY A 221 -12.31 -18.05 -20.18
N ILE A 222 -11.85 -16.93 -19.59
CA ILE A 222 -11.64 -15.65 -20.27
C ILE A 222 -10.16 -15.41 -20.48
N ILE A 223 -9.37 -15.59 -19.41
CA ILE A 223 -7.93 -15.35 -19.43
C ILE A 223 -7.26 -16.59 -18.89
N LYS A 224 -6.16 -16.96 -19.53
CA LYS A 224 -5.25 -17.96 -19.01
C LYS A 224 -3.93 -17.28 -18.72
N GLU A 225 -3.67 -17.03 -17.45
CA GLU A 225 -2.38 -16.54 -16.99
C GLU A 225 -1.73 -17.65 -16.16
N ASP A 226 -0.75 -18.31 -16.76
CA ASP A 226 -0.06 -19.45 -16.18
C ASP A 226 1.09 -19.01 -15.24
N SER A 227 1.42 -17.71 -15.21
CA SER A 227 2.52 -17.14 -14.41
C SER A 227 2.03 -16.17 -13.32
N ILE A 228 1.32 -16.71 -12.33
CA ILE A 228 0.89 -15.98 -11.14
C ILE A 228 1.31 -16.73 -9.89
N ASP A 229 2.06 -16.06 -9.04
CA ASP A 229 2.30 -16.51 -7.67
C ASP A 229 1.14 -16.07 -6.78
N GLN A 230 0.76 -16.93 -5.84
CA GLN A 230 -0.34 -16.65 -4.92
C GLN A 230 0.10 -16.85 -3.47
N LYS A 231 -0.23 -15.88 -2.61
CA LYS A 231 -0.13 -16.03 -1.15
C LYS A 231 -1.53 -15.99 -0.54
N ILE A 232 -1.80 -16.88 0.40
CA ILE A 232 -3.13 -17.04 0.99
C ILE A 232 -2.99 -16.96 2.51
N ASN A 233 -3.82 -16.12 3.15
CA ASN A 233 -4.01 -16.14 4.59
C ASN A 233 -5.51 -16.02 4.86
N VAL A 234 -6.18 -17.15 5.02
CA VAL A 234 -7.64 -17.23 5.02
C VAL A 234 -8.11 -17.99 6.25
N GLN A 235 -8.66 -17.26 7.22
CA GLN A 235 -9.20 -17.80 8.48
C GLN A 235 -10.47 -17.07 8.96
N SER A 236 -11.22 -16.43 8.04
CA SER A 236 -12.43 -15.64 8.35
C SER A 236 -12.21 -14.58 9.45
N LYS A 237 -11.66 -13.40 9.17
CA LYS A 237 -11.36 -12.78 7.86
C LYS A 237 -9.96 -13.12 7.34
N GLY A 238 -9.73 -12.87 6.06
CA GLY A 238 -8.44 -13.15 5.43
C GLY A 238 -8.23 -12.45 4.11
N PHE A 239 -7.22 -12.87 3.36
CA PHE A 239 -6.94 -12.37 2.03
C PHE A 239 -6.29 -13.43 1.12
N VAL A 240 -6.37 -13.15 -0.17
CA VAL A 240 -5.60 -13.79 -1.23
C VAL A 240 -4.79 -12.69 -1.91
N GLU A 241 -3.47 -12.87 -2.03
CA GLU A 241 -2.58 -11.99 -2.76
C GLU A 241 -2.15 -12.67 -4.06
N LEU A 242 -2.33 -11.99 -5.18
CA LEU A 242 -1.86 -12.39 -6.50
C LEU A 242 -0.64 -11.55 -6.88
N ILE A 243 0.38 -12.19 -7.44
CA ILE A 243 1.67 -11.59 -7.75
C ILE A 243 2.07 -12.01 -9.16
N THR A 244 2.24 -11.05 -10.07
CA THR A 244 2.59 -11.32 -11.47
C THR A 244 3.22 -10.10 -12.13
N GLN A 245 3.94 -10.28 -13.23
CA GLN A 245 4.39 -9.15 -14.08
C GLN A 245 3.25 -8.59 -14.95
N ASN A 246 2.17 -9.36 -15.14
CA ASN A 246 1.02 -8.97 -15.96
C ASN A 246 0.04 -8.10 -15.13
N TRP A 247 0.34 -6.81 -15.00
CA TRP A 247 -0.49 -5.86 -14.25
C TRP A 247 -1.88 -5.66 -14.88
N GLN A 248 -2.00 -5.79 -16.20
CA GLN A 248 -3.25 -5.68 -16.95
C GLN A 248 -4.26 -6.75 -16.50
N TYR A 249 -3.77 -7.98 -16.28
CA TYR A 249 -4.57 -9.07 -15.75
C TYR A 249 -5.15 -8.72 -14.35
N LEU A 250 -4.34 -8.14 -13.46
CA LEU A 250 -4.81 -7.76 -12.11
C LEU A 250 -5.84 -6.63 -12.15
N ILE A 251 -5.74 -5.69 -13.10
CA ILE A 251 -6.80 -4.69 -13.33
C ILE A 251 -8.10 -5.38 -13.69
N LEU A 252 -8.07 -6.32 -14.64
CA LEU A 252 -9.28 -7.00 -15.08
C LEU A 252 -9.96 -7.77 -13.94
N ILE A 253 -9.19 -8.52 -13.15
CA ILE A 253 -9.71 -9.19 -11.94
C ILE A 253 -10.34 -8.19 -10.97
N THR A 254 -9.68 -7.05 -10.73
CA THR A 254 -10.18 -6.00 -9.85
C THR A 254 -11.54 -5.47 -10.33
N VAL A 255 -11.67 -5.16 -11.62
CA VAL A 255 -12.91 -4.62 -12.19
C VAL A 255 -14.04 -5.66 -12.17
N LEU A 256 -13.74 -6.91 -12.48
CA LEU A 256 -14.73 -8.00 -12.44
C LEU A 256 -15.27 -8.22 -11.02
N ILE A 257 -14.40 -8.25 -10.00
CA ILE A 257 -14.80 -8.37 -8.59
C ILE A 257 -15.72 -7.21 -8.18
N HIS A 258 -15.32 -5.97 -8.48
CA HIS A 258 -16.13 -4.79 -8.15
C HIS A 258 -17.50 -4.79 -8.81
N THR A 259 -17.59 -5.29 -10.04
CA THR A 259 -18.84 -5.35 -10.80
C THR A 259 -19.76 -6.44 -10.24
N ILE A 260 -19.22 -7.65 -10.00
CA ILE A 260 -19.98 -8.81 -9.51
C ILE A 260 -20.43 -8.62 -8.05
N VAL A 261 -19.52 -8.21 -7.15
CA VAL A 261 -19.80 -8.11 -5.71
C VAL A 261 -20.38 -6.76 -5.33
N GLY A 262 -19.82 -5.68 -5.89
CA GLY A 262 -20.07 -4.32 -5.41
C GLY A 262 -21.44 -3.75 -5.79
N GLY A 263 -22.08 -4.21 -6.88
CA GLY A 263 -23.42 -3.81 -7.34
C GLY A 263 -23.67 -2.31 -7.59
N LYS A 264 -22.75 -1.42 -7.19
CA LYS A 264 -22.87 0.05 -7.20
C LYS A 264 -22.11 0.70 -8.35
N ILE A 265 -21.15 -0.01 -8.94
CA ILE A 265 -20.44 0.46 -10.12
C ILE A 265 -20.95 -0.34 -11.30
N LYS A 266 -21.93 0.21 -12.01
CA LYS A 266 -22.20 -0.21 -13.38
C LYS A 266 -21.13 0.45 -14.23
N VAL A 267 -19.95 -0.17 -14.36
CA VAL A 267 -19.08 0.20 -15.46
C VAL A 267 -19.77 -0.38 -16.70
N PRO A 268 -20.20 0.43 -17.69
CA PRO A 268 -20.51 -0.10 -19.01
C PRO A 268 -19.17 -0.58 -19.58
N LEU A 269 -18.75 -1.77 -19.18
CA LEU A 269 -17.48 -2.40 -19.53
C LEU A 269 -17.42 -2.79 -21.01
N PHE A 270 -18.57 -2.78 -21.69
CA PHE A 270 -18.95 -3.80 -22.66
C PHE A 270 -19.92 -3.30 -23.74
N GLU A 271 -19.98 -1.98 -23.97
CA GLU A 271 -20.59 -1.43 -25.21
C GLU A 271 -19.48 -1.37 -26.27
N ILE A 272 -19.48 -2.40 -27.12
CA ILE A 272 -18.45 -2.71 -28.13
C ILE A 272 -18.46 -1.68 -29.24
N ASP A 273 -17.47 -0.78 -29.19
CA ASP A 273 -16.68 -0.23 -30.32
C ASP A 273 -15.69 0.86 -29.84
N ASN A 274 -15.75 1.22 -28.56
CA ASN A 274 -15.05 2.34 -27.95
C ASN A 274 -13.54 2.09 -27.63
N PRO A 275 -12.59 2.98 -28.00
CA PRO A 275 -11.13 2.84 -27.77
C PRO A 275 -10.64 3.08 -26.31
N GLY A 276 -11.36 2.59 -25.30
CA GLY A 276 -11.03 2.80 -23.87
C GLY A 276 -9.94 1.87 -23.29
N ILE A 277 -9.53 2.14 -22.04
CA ILE A 277 -8.52 1.33 -21.29
C ILE A 277 -8.97 -0.13 -21.13
N ILE A 278 -10.27 -0.38 -20.95
CA ILE A 278 -10.80 -1.75 -20.83
C ILE A 278 -10.61 -2.50 -22.16
N LYS A 279 -10.96 -1.91 -23.30
CA LYS A 279 -10.73 -2.51 -24.62
C LYS A 279 -9.25 -2.81 -24.82
N TYR A 280 -8.37 -1.87 -24.47
CA TYR A 280 -6.92 -2.09 -24.50
C TYR A 280 -6.50 -3.32 -23.67
N ILE A 281 -7.01 -3.46 -22.44
CA ILE A 281 -6.72 -4.61 -21.58
C ILE A 281 -7.25 -5.91 -22.21
N LEU A 282 -8.47 -5.91 -22.73
CA LEU A 282 -9.07 -7.08 -23.38
C LEU A 282 -8.29 -7.51 -24.63
N ASP A 283 -7.91 -6.54 -25.47
CA ASP A 283 -7.11 -6.76 -26.69
C ASP A 283 -5.72 -7.28 -26.34
N TYR A 284 -5.06 -6.71 -25.33
CA TYR A 284 -3.77 -7.16 -24.82
C TYR A 284 -3.83 -8.62 -24.35
N LEU A 285 -4.88 -8.97 -23.63
CA LEU A 285 -5.14 -10.33 -23.15
C LEU A 285 -5.72 -11.26 -24.23
N LYS A 286 -5.93 -10.75 -25.47
CA LYS A 286 -6.45 -11.48 -26.64
C LYS A 286 -7.81 -12.15 -26.38
N ILE A 287 -8.66 -11.50 -25.58
CA ILE A 287 -10.00 -11.99 -25.27
C ILE A 287 -10.90 -11.69 -26.48
N LYS A 288 -11.57 -12.72 -27.03
CA LYS A 288 -12.52 -12.54 -28.15
C LYS A 288 -13.77 -11.77 -27.66
N HIS A 289 -14.15 -10.72 -28.37
CA HIS A 289 -15.35 -9.89 -28.12
C HIS A 289 -16.70 -10.60 -28.39
N GLU A 290 -16.83 -11.90 -28.14
CA GLU A 290 -18.12 -12.60 -28.34
C GLU A 290 -19.12 -12.11 -27.29
N ARG A 291 -19.90 -11.10 -27.68
CA ARG A 291 -21.03 -10.47 -26.95
C ARG A 291 -20.75 -10.23 -25.48
N ASP A 292 -19.94 -9.23 -25.23
CA ASP A 292 -19.56 -8.60 -23.97
C ASP A 292 -20.61 -8.54 -22.83
N LYS A 293 -21.93 -8.45 -23.12
CA LYS A 293 -22.99 -8.53 -22.10
C LYS A 293 -23.15 -9.93 -21.50
N ASP A 294 -22.82 -10.97 -22.26
CA ASP A 294 -22.89 -12.37 -21.84
C ASP A 294 -21.74 -12.72 -20.89
N LEU A 295 -20.57 -12.09 -21.01
CA LEU A 295 -19.39 -12.44 -20.22
C LEU A 295 -19.55 -12.17 -18.72
N TYR A 296 -19.94 -10.95 -18.35
CA TYR A 296 -20.25 -10.60 -16.96
C TYR A 296 -21.36 -11.49 -16.41
N ASN A 297 -22.45 -11.65 -17.17
CA ASN A 297 -23.61 -12.44 -16.72
C ASN A 297 -23.20 -13.90 -16.49
N VAL A 298 -22.40 -14.49 -17.38
CA VAL A 298 -21.88 -15.85 -17.23
C VAL A 298 -21.00 -15.98 -15.99
N LEU A 299 -20.11 -15.00 -15.72
CA LEU A 299 -19.29 -15.02 -14.51
C LEU A 299 -20.11 -14.83 -13.24
N ASP A 300 -21.08 -13.93 -13.27
CA ASP A 300 -21.97 -13.64 -12.14
C ASP A 300 -22.88 -14.84 -11.84
N GLU A 301 -23.46 -15.47 -12.86
CA GLU A 301 -24.24 -16.70 -12.73
C GLU A 301 -23.40 -17.86 -12.20
N LYS A 302 -22.13 -17.96 -12.64
CA LYS A 302 -21.25 -19.09 -12.28
C LYS A 302 -20.60 -18.93 -10.90
N PHE A 303 -20.25 -17.71 -10.52
CA PHE A 303 -19.39 -17.42 -9.36
C PHE A 303 -19.95 -16.35 -8.42
N GLY A 304 -20.92 -15.55 -8.84
CA GLY A 304 -21.35 -14.34 -8.13
C GLY A 304 -21.86 -14.60 -6.72
N ASP A 305 -22.68 -15.63 -6.52
CA ASP A 305 -23.19 -15.99 -5.19
C ASP A 305 -22.07 -16.38 -4.22
N ASP A 306 -21.05 -17.12 -4.70
CA ASP A 306 -19.91 -17.52 -3.89
C ASP A 306 -19.02 -16.32 -3.54
N LEU A 307 -18.74 -15.43 -4.51
CA LEU A 307 -17.97 -14.21 -4.29
C LEU A 307 -18.66 -13.26 -3.31
N ARG A 308 -19.98 -13.09 -3.43
CA ARG A 308 -20.80 -12.30 -2.49
C ARG A 308 -20.86 -12.96 -1.11
N GLY A 309 -21.01 -14.28 -1.03
CA GLY A 309 -21.03 -15.02 0.23
C GLY A 309 -19.70 -14.97 0.99
N LEU A 310 -18.57 -14.93 0.26
CA LEU A 310 -17.24 -14.69 0.84
C LEU A 310 -16.99 -13.22 1.23
N ASN A 311 -17.88 -12.31 0.84
CA ASN A 311 -17.71 -10.86 0.97
C ASN A 311 -16.35 -10.42 0.41
N VAL A 312 -16.09 -10.81 -0.84
CA VAL A 312 -14.84 -10.50 -1.54
C VAL A 312 -14.77 -9.01 -1.87
N ASP A 313 -13.63 -8.41 -1.58
CA ASP A 313 -13.39 -6.98 -1.80
C ASP A 313 -11.96 -6.73 -2.27
N VAL A 314 -11.76 -5.69 -3.07
CA VAL A 314 -10.44 -5.16 -3.39
C VAL A 314 -10.47 -3.67 -3.06
N GLU A 315 -9.80 -3.27 -1.98
CA GLU A 315 -9.75 -1.87 -1.56
C GLU A 315 -8.86 -1.05 -2.52
N VAL A 316 -9.47 -0.49 -3.57
CA VAL A 316 -8.81 0.43 -4.50
C VAL A 316 -9.16 1.89 -4.21
N ASN A 317 -8.25 2.81 -4.53
CA ASN A 317 -8.52 4.23 -4.41
C ASN A 317 -9.67 4.66 -5.34
N ASN A 318 -10.52 5.57 -4.87
CA ASN A 318 -11.55 6.23 -5.66
C ASN A 318 -11.04 6.79 -7.00
N LYS A 319 -9.77 7.20 -7.10
CA LYS A 319 -9.16 7.63 -8.37
C LYS A 319 -9.17 6.50 -9.42
N PHE A 320 -8.81 5.28 -9.03
CA PHE A 320 -8.78 4.12 -9.93
C PHE A 320 -10.15 3.84 -10.54
N ILE A 321 -11.17 3.71 -9.69
CA ILE A 321 -12.55 3.47 -10.15
C ILE A 321 -13.07 4.65 -10.99
N LYS A 322 -12.84 5.89 -10.55
CA LYS A 322 -13.30 7.08 -11.28
C LYS A 322 -12.67 7.21 -12.66
N GLU A 323 -11.37 6.94 -12.80
CA GLU A 323 -10.70 7.04 -14.10
C GLU A 323 -11.14 5.91 -15.04
N ILE A 324 -11.35 4.69 -14.53
CA ILE A 324 -11.96 3.60 -15.32
C ILE A 324 -13.36 4.01 -15.82
N ILE A 325 -14.20 4.57 -14.95
CA ILE A 325 -15.54 5.03 -15.33
C ILE A 325 -15.48 6.22 -16.30
N LYS A 326 -14.62 7.21 -16.03
CA LYS A 326 -14.50 8.44 -16.82
C LYS A 326 -14.01 8.15 -18.23
N VAL A 327 -12.99 7.30 -18.39
CA VAL A 327 -12.50 6.89 -19.71
C VAL A 327 -13.59 6.16 -20.48
N ASN A 328 -14.37 5.30 -19.82
CA ASN A 328 -15.50 4.63 -20.48
C ASN A 328 -16.64 5.59 -20.85
N ASN A 329 -17.01 6.52 -19.98
CA ASN A 329 -18.15 7.43 -20.19
C ASN A 329 -17.84 8.62 -21.12
N SER A 330 -16.65 9.21 -21.05
CA SER A 330 -16.28 10.36 -21.91
C SER A 330 -16.24 10.03 -23.40
N LEU A 331 -16.18 8.73 -23.73
CA LEU A 331 -16.11 8.26 -25.10
C LEU A 331 -17.46 7.69 -25.58
N SER A 332 -18.37 7.28 -24.67
CA SER A 332 -19.77 6.96 -25.03
C SER A 332 -20.58 8.22 -25.39
N GLU A 333 -20.19 9.39 -24.87
CA GLU A 333 -20.76 10.68 -25.29
C GLU A 333 -20.28 11.11 -26.69
N ASN A 334 -19.05 10.75 -27.10
CA ASN A 334 -18.51 11.10 -28.41
C ASN A 334 -19.13 10.26 -29.55
N ASP A 335 -19.37 8.96 -29.36
CA ASP A 335 -20.02 8.12 -30.40
C ASP A 335 -21.49 8.50 -30.64
N ASN A 336 -22.20 8.97 -29.61
CA ASN A 336 -23.55 9.53 -29.76
C ASN A 336 -23.56 10.85 -30.53
N SER A 337 -22.45 11.60 -30.58
CA SER A 337 -22.34 12.84 -31.34
C SER A 337 -22.05 12.61 -32.83
N LEU A 338 -21.23 11.60 -33.16
CA LEU A 338 -20.88 11.23 -34.53
C LEU A 338 -22.02 10.52 -35.27
N SER A 339 -22.73 9.61 -34.60
CA SER A 339 -23.91 8.93 -35.16
C SER A 339 -25.10 9.86 -35.44
N ASN A 340 -25.19 11.01 -34.77
CA ASN A 340 -26.20 12.04 -35.05
C ASN A 340 -25.84 12.95 -36.23
N LEU A 341 -24.55 13.03 -36.62
CA LEU A 341 -24.10 13.81 -37.77
C LEU A 341 -24.28 13.02 -39.09
N ASP A 342 -24.01 11.72 -39.09
CA ASP A 342 -24.20 10.86 -40.27
C ASP A 342 -25.69 10.74 -40.68
N ASN A 343 -26.61 10.83 -39.72
CA ASN A 343 -28.06 10.84 -39.98
C ASN A 343 -28.59 12.19 -40.52
N LEU A 344 -27.78 13.24 -40.55
CA LEU A 344 -28.13 14.55 -41.13
C LEU A 344 -27.59 14.71 -42.57
N GLU A 345 -26.66 13.86 -43.02
CA GLU A 345 -26.15 13.87 -44.40
C GLU A 345 -26.94 12.94 -45.36
N GLU A 346 -27.84 12.09 -44.83
CA GLU A 346 -28.75 11.24 -45.63
C GLU A 346 -30.20 11.75 -45.73
N SER A 347 -30.50 12.99 -45.31
CA SER A 347 -31.86 13.58 -45.42
C SER A 347 -32.03 14.59 -46.55
#